data_AF-A0A7Y4VVN2-F1
#
_entry.id   AF-A0A7Y4VVN2-F1
#
_cell.length_a   1.000
_cell.length_b   1.000
_cell.length_c   1.000
_cell.angle_alpha   90.00
_cell.angle_beta   90.00
_cell.angle_gamma   90.00
#
_symmetry.space_group_name_H-M   'P 1'
#
loop_
_entity.id
_entity.type
_entity.pdbx_description
1 polymer ?
#
loop_
_entity_poly.entity_id
_entity_poly.type
_entity_poly.pdbx_seq_one_letter_code
_entity_poly.pdbx_strand_id
1 'polypeptide(L)' 'MKYYIIVNPTSGRGLGEKSIPQIESSLQKSGLDFTLVRTERMWHASDLAEGAVRDGYDVVVCASGDGTINEAINGIMKA' A
#
# COMPACT_ATOMS: atom_id res chain seq x y z
N MET A 1 -6.65 6.59 -13.60
CA MET A 1 -6.45 5.37 -12.81
C MET A 1 -5.94 5.80 -11.45
N LYS A 2 -6.65 5.46 -10.37
CA LYS A 2 -6.33 5.83 -8.98
C LYS A 2 -5.58 4.70 -8.31
N TYR A 3 -4.44 5.02 -7.71
CA TYR A 3 -3.54 4.04 -7.09
C TYR A 3 -3.56 4.17 -5.57
N TYR A 4 -3.67 3.04 -4.88
CA TYR A 4 -3.58 2.96 -3.42
C TYR A 4 -2.33 2.19 -3.02
N ILE A 5 -1.33 2.88 -2.50
CA ILE A 5 -0.02 2.31 -2.17
C ILE A 5 0.04 2.04 -0.67
N ILE A 6 0.22 0.78 -0.32
CA ILE A 6 0.39 0.32 1.05
C ILE A 6 1.88 0.04 1.29
N VAL A 7 2.44 0.69 2.32
CA VAL A 7 3.82 0.50 2.77
C VAL A 7 3.81 0.02 4.22
N ASN A 8 4.54 -1.04 4.52
CA ASN A 8 4.86 -1.46 5.89
C ASN A 8 6.20 -0.84 6.32
N PRO A 9 6.20 0.14 7.25
CA PRO A 9 7.41 0.82 7.71
C PRO A 9 8.52 -0.11 8.18
N THR A 10 8.14 -1.25 8.76
CA THR A 10 9.07 -2.21 9.38
C THR A 10 9.64 -3.24 8.39
N SER A 11 9.06 -3.34 7.19
CA SER A 11 9.51 -4.29 6.17
C SER A 11 10.97 -4.06 5.75
N GLY A 12 11.66 -5.14 5.39
CA GLY A 12 13.06 -5.08 4.95
C GLY A 12 14.02 -4.54 6.01
N ARG A 13 13.78 -4.80 7.30
CA ARG A 13 14.55 -4.25 8.44
C ARG A 13 14.47 -2.73 8.54
N GLY A 14 13.27 -2.17 8.36
CA GLY A 14 13.02 -0.73 8.41
C GLY A 14 13.36 0.03 7.13
N LEU A 15 13.63 -0.68 6.03
CA LEU A 15 13.80 -0.06 4.71
C LEU A 15 12.48 0.49 4.17
N GLY A 16 11.34 -0.12 4.51
CA GLY A 16 10.02 0.33 4.08
C GLY A 16 9.79 1.82 4.37
N GLU A 17 10.02 2.25 5.61
CA GLU A 17 9.91 3.66 6.00
C GLU A 17 10.89 4.56 5.23
N LYS A 18 12.14 4.12 5.09
CA LYS A 18 13.20 4.88 4.41
C LYS A 18 12.93 5.06 2.92
N SER A 19 12.17 4.15 2.30
CA SER A 19 11.83 4.21 0.89
C SER A 19 10.66 5.14 0.57
N ILE A 20 9.84 5.54 1.55
CA ILE A 20 8.64 6.37 1.33
C ILE A 20 8.95 7.66 0.55
N PRO A 21 9.95 8.49 0.93
CA PRO A 21 10.23 9.72 0.20
C PRO A 21 10.63 9.49 -1.26
N GLN A 22 11.35 8.39 -1.53
CA GLN A 22 11.74 8.03 -2.88
C GLN A 22 10.54 7.52 -3.70
N ILE A 23 9.65 6.73 -3.09
CA ILE A 23 8.41 6.25 -3.71
C ILE A 23 7.53 7.44 -4.08
N GLU A 24 7.25 8.33 -3.13
CA GLU A 24 6.42 9.53 -3.36
C GLU A 24 7.00 10.41 -4.46
N SER A 25 8.30 10.72 -4.40
CA SER A 25 8.96 11.54 -5.43
C SER A 25 8.85 10.90 -6.82
N SER A 26 9.00 9.58 -6.91
CA SER A 26 8.90 8.86 -8.18
C SER A 26 7.48 8.90 -8.74
N LEU A 27 6.48 8.60 -7.91
CA LEU A 27 5.07 8.58 -8.31
C LEU A 27 4.57 9.99 -8.71
N GLN A 28 4.99 11.03 -7.97
CA GLN A 28 4.68 12.42 -8.30
C GLN A 28 5.28 12.84 -9.64
N LYS A 29 6.55 12.49 -9.90
CA LYS A 29 7.20 12.77 -11.20
C LYS A 29 6.52 12.04 -12.37
N SER A 30 5.91 10.90 -12.11
CA SER A 30 5.12 10.16 -13.11
C SER A 30 3.72 10.73 -13.32
N GLY A 31 3.28 11.72 -12.52
CA GLY A 31 1.95 12.32 -12.64
C GLY A 31 0.80 11.37 -12.29
N LEU A 32 1.04 10.37 -11.45
CA LEU A 32 0.03 9.40 -11.04
C LEU A 32 -0.93 10.02 -10.00
N ASP A 33 -2.21 9.68 -10.10
CA ASP A 33 -3.20 9.96 -9.05
C ASP A 33 -3.10 8.86 -8.00
N PHE A 34 -2.54 9.17 -6.84
CA PHE A 34 -2.22 8.16 -5.85
C PHE A 34 -2.44 8.60 -4.41
N THR A 35 -2.72 7.62 -3.56
CA THR A 35 -2.71 7.74 -2.10
C THR A 35 -1.69 6.75 -1.55
N LEU A 36 -0.76 7.24 -0.73
CA LEU A 36 0.23 6.40 -0.05
C LEU A 36 -0.09 6.33 1.43
N VAL A 37 -0.19 5.13 1.98
CA VAL A 37 -0.52 4.87 3.39
C VAL A 37 0.43 3.89 4.02
N ARG A 38 0.56 4.00 5.34
CA ARG A 38 1.43 3.16 6.17
C ARG A 38 0.58 2.14 6.92
N THR A 39 1.04 0.91 7.00
CA THR A 39 0.46 -0.07 7.95
C THR A 39 0.93 0.25 9.36
N GLU A 40 0.11 -0.07 10.37
CA GLU A 40 0.37 0.27 11.76
C GLU A 40 0.40 -0.96 12.68
N ARG A 41 -0.24 -2.05 12.25
CA ARG A 41 -0.39 -3.30 12.99
C ARG A 41 -0.52 -4.47 12.03
N MET A 42 -0.41 -5.68 12.58
CA MET A 42 -0.75 -6.91 11.87
C MET A 42 -2.19 -6.85 11.33
N TRP A 43 -2.40 -7.38 10.13
CA TRP A 43 -3.67 -7.36 9.38
C TRP A 43 -4.15 -5.97 8.93
N HIS A 44 -3.41 -4.88 9.19
CA HIS A 44 -3.83 -3.55 8.74
C HIS A 44 -3.86 -3.44 7.21
N ALA A 45 -2.99 -4.15 6.49
CA ALA A 45 -3.01 -4.11 5.03
C ALA A 45 -4.27 -4.74 4.43
N SER A 46 -4.89 -5.69 5.12
CA SER A 46 -6.19 -6.25 4.71
C SER A 46 -7.29 -5.20 4.83
N ASP A 47 -7.38 -4.51 5.96
CA ASP A 47 -8.39 -3.46 6.19
C ASP A 47 -8.23 -2.30 5.18
N LEU A 48 -6.98 -1.89 4.93
CA LEU A 48 -6.65 -0.83 3.98
C LEU A 48 -6.99 -1.23 2.54
N ALA A 49 -6.68 -2.47 2.13
CA ALA A 49 -6.95 -2.93 0.78
C ALA A 49 -8.45 -3.14 0.54
N GLU A 50 -9.19 -3.65 1.53
CA GLU A 50 -10.65 -3.73 1.46
C GLU A 50 -11.27 -2.33 1.28
N GLY A 51 -10.85 -1.36 2.11
CA GLY A 51 -11.27 0.04 2.01
C GLY A 51 -10.97 0.64 0.64
N ALA A 52 -9.76 0.44 0.12
CA ALA A 52 -9.36 0.95 -1.19
C ALA A 52 -10.25 0.42 -2.33
N VAL A 53 -10.63 -0.86 -2.31
CA VAL A 53 -11.54 -1.41 -3.32
C VAL A 53 -12.93 -0.79 -3.19
N ARG A 54 -13.47 -0.67 -1.97
CA ARG A 54 -14.78 -0.04 -1.71
C ARG A 54 -14.82 1.44 -2.09
N ASP A 55 -13.70 2.15 -1.91
CA ASP A 55 -13.53 3.56 -2.26
C ASP A 55 -13.30 3.80 -3.77
N GLY A 56 -13.27 2.72 -4.58
CA GLY A 56 -13.18 2.79 -6.03
C GLY A 56 -11.78 3.10 -6.56
N TYR A 57 -10.72 2.66 -5.85
CA TYR A 57 -9.37 2.66 -6.40
C TYR A 57 -9.22 1.58 -7.46
N ASP A 58 -8.50 1.89 -8.53
CA ASP A 58 -8.32 0.98 -9.66
C ASP A 58 -7.18 -0.02 -9.42
N VAL A 59 -6.17 0.37 -8.63
CA VAL A 59 -4.97 -0.43 -8.40
C VAL A 59 -4.53 -0.32 -6.93
N VAL A 60 -4.35 -1.47 -6.28
CA VAL A 60 -3.68 -1.57 -4.97
C VAL A 60 -2.24 -2.01 -5.18
N VAL A 61 -1.28 -1.22 -4.68
CA VAL A 61 0.16 -1.50 -4.77
C VAL A 61 0.70 -1.82 -3.38
N CYS A 62 1.28 -3.00 -3.22
CA CYS A 62 1.99 -3.37 -1.99
C CYS A 62 3.49 -3.13 -2.15
N ALA A 63 4.01 -2.06 -1.56
CA ALA A 63 5.45 -1.78 -1.51
C ALA A 63 6.03 -2.34 -0.20
N SER A 64 6.02 -3.67 -0.05
CA SER A 64 6.36 -4.38 1.21
C SER A 64 6.72 -5.85 0.94
N GLY A 65 6.96 -6.65 1.99
CA GLY A 65 7.22 -8.09 1.86
C GLY A 65 5.95 -8.95 1.71
N ASP A 66 6.15 -10.25 1.54
CA ASP A 66 5.10 -11.24 1.24
C ASP A 66 3.96 -11.27 2.25
N GLY A 67 4.23 -11.04 3.54
CA GLY A 67 3.19 -10.99 4.57
C GLY A 67 2.17 -9.87 4.33
N THR A 68 2.65 -8.67 3.98
CA THR A 68 1.77 -7.53 3.64
C THR A 68 0.99 -7.79 2.36
N ILE A 69 1.60 -8.46 1.38
CA ILE A 69 0.92 -8.88 0.14
C ILE A 69 -0.21 -9.86 0.47
N ASN A 70 0.06 -10.86 1.32
CA ASN A 70 -0.94 -11.83 1.74
C ASN A 70 -2.14 -11.17 2.44
N GLU A 71 -1.89 -10.24 3.37
CA GLU A 71 -2.94 -9.47 4.03
C GLU A 71 -3.78 -8.67 3.02
N ALA A 72 -3.13 -7.96 2.10
CA ALA A 72 -3.81 -7.14 1.10
C ALA A 72 -4.70 -7.96 0.16
N ILE A 73 -4.21 -9.10 -0.34
CA ILE A 73 -5.01 -10.02 -1.17
C ILE A 73 -6.27 -10.47 -0.41
N ASN A 74 -6.13 -10.85 0.86
CA ASN A 74 -7.27 -11.23 1.68
C ASN A 74 -8.24 -10.07 1.93
N GLY A 75 -7.77 -8.82 1.97
CA GLY A 75 -8.62 -7.63 2.03
C GLY A 75 -9.43 -7.42 0.74
N ILE A 76 -8.75 -7.49 -0.41
CA ILE A 76 -9.38 -7.35 -1.73
C ILE A 76 -10.48 -8.40 -1.93
N MET A 77 -10.25 -9.66 -1.51
CA MET A 77 -11.23 -10.74 -1.64
C MET A 77 -12.48 -10.57 -0.75
N LYS A 78 -12.47 -9.66 0.23
CA LYS A 78 -13.62 -9.36 1.12
C LYS A 78 -14.47 -8.18 0.65
N ALA A 79 -13.95 -7.36 -0.25
CA ALA A 79 -14.57 -6.12 -0.68
C ALA A 79 -15.83 -6.38 -1.54
#